data_AF-A0A7C7GN61-F1
#
_entry.id   AF-A0A7C7GN61-F1
#
_cell.length_a   1.000
_cell.length_b   1.000
_cell.length_c   1.000
_cell.angle_alpha   90.00
_cell.angle_beta   90.00
_cell.angle_gamma   90.00
#
_symmetry.space_group_name_H-M   'P 1'
#
loop_
_entity.id
_entity.type
_entity.pdbx_description
1 polymer ?
#
loop_
_entity_poly.entity_id
_entity_poly.type
_entity_poly.pdbx_seq_one_letter_code
_entity_poly.pdbx_strand_id
1 'polypeptide(L)'
;MKIFKLHTNQSGIALIVVLWVLVLLMALATEFAFSMKGEVNTTRNFKEDIQTYHLAKAGIHLAMAEILSPSSFHALHRDFGLILGAPIKGSEGEPTDSDKTAYRSPTRQEIQFGPGVITYSLEDENSKIPINKTTRNILVKVLTT
;
A
#
# COMPACT_ATOMS: atom_id res chain seq x y z
N MET A 1 67.90 48.44 28.91
CA MET A 1 67.59 47.18 28.19
C MET A 1 66.08 47.15 27.93
N LYS A 2 65.67 46.82 26.69
CA LYS A 2 64.35 47.09 26.10
C LYS A 2 63.14 46.66 26.95
N ILE A 3 62.15 47.55 27.06
CA ILE A 3 60.83 47.30 27.63
C ILE A 3 59.98 46.65 26.53
N PHE A 4 59.60 45.39 26.70
CA PHE A 4 58.70 44.68 25.78
C PHE A 4 57.29 45.25 25.93
N LYS A 5 56.82 45.96 24.89
CA LYS A 5 55.45 46.41 24.77
C LYS A 5 54.59 45.21 24.34
N LEU A 6 53.79 44.66 25.25
CA LEU A 6 52.78 43.63 24.92
C LEU A 6 51.69 44.29 24.07
N HIS A 7 51.71 44.02 22.77
CA HIS A 7 50.62 44.40 21.88
C HIS A 7 49.41 43.52 22.24
N THR A 8 48.40 44.10 22.88
CA THR A 8 47.18 43.38 23.26
C THR A 8 46.34 43.10 22.01
N ASN A 9 46.61 41.98 21.35
CA ASN A 9 45.91 41.51 20.16
C ASN A 9 44.52 40.94 20.54
N GLN A 10 43.61 41.82 20.99
CA GLN A 10 42.26 41.45 21.43
C GLN A 10 41.35 40.97 20.28
N SER A 11 41.74 41.24 19.04
CA SER A 11 41.01 40.82 17.84
C SER A 11 40.98 39.30 17.65
N GLY A 12 42.03 38.58 18.05
CA GLY A 12 42.07 37.12 17.95
C GLY A 12 41.13 36.42 18.94
N ILE A 13 41.01 36.96 20.16
CA ILE A 13 40.11 36.44 21.19
C ILE A 13 38.65 36.68 20.83
N ALA A 14 38.32 37.85 20.27
CA ALA A 14 36.98 38.13 19.77
C ALA A 14 36.57 37.12 18.67
N LEU A 15 37.48 36.79 17.76
CA LEU A 15 37.22 35.83 16.68
C LEU A 15 36.98 34.40 17.20
N ILE A 16 37.72 33.97 18.23
CA ILE A 16 37.52 32.66 18.88
C ILE A 16 36.13 32.59 19.54
N VAL A 17 35.70 33.65 20.22
CA VAL A 17 34.37 33.69 20.85
C VAL A 17 33.26 33.63 19.80
N VAL A 18 33.39 34.39 18.70
CA VAL A 18 32.41 34.36 17.60
C VAL A 18 32.34 32.97 16.97
N LEU A 19 33.48 32.32 16.74
CA LEU A 19 33.51 30.95 16.22
C LEU A 19 32.79 29.97 17.16
N TRP A 20 33.03 30.10 18.47
CA TRP A 20 32.36 29.27 19.48
C TRP A 20 30.85 29.46 19.51
N VAL A 21 30.38 30.71 19.41
CA VAL A 21 28.94 31.02 19.30
C VAL A 21 28.36 30.44 18.01
N LEU A 22 29.09 30.52 16.89
CA LEU A 22 28.67 29.94 15.62
C LEU A 22 28.52 28.41 15.72
N VAL A 23 29.47 27.73 16.37
CA VAL A 23 29.41 26.28 16.60
C VAL A 23 28.19 25.91 17.44
N LEU A 24 27.91 26.65 18.51
CA LEU A 24 26.73 26.45 19.36
C LEU A 24 25.43 26.65 18.58
N LEU A 25 25.37 27.69 17.75
CA LEU A 25 24.22 27.95 16.88
C LEU A 25 24.04 26.85 15.83
N MET A 26 25.12 26.35 15.22
CA MET A 26 25.06 25.25 14.26
C MET A 26 24.57 23.96 14.92
N ALA A 27 25.01 23.65 16.14
CA ALA A 27 24.53 22.48 16.88
C ALA A 27 23.01 22.56 17.11
N LEU A 28 22.51 23.70 17.62
CA LEU A 28 21.08 23.93 17.80
C LEU A 28 20.30 23.85 16.49
N ALA A 29 20.78 24.51 15.43
CA ALA A 29 20.14 24.48 14.12
C ALA A 29 20.08 23.05 13.54
N THR A 30 21.12 22.24 13.77
CA THR A 30 21.18 20.85 13.31
C THR A 30 20.17 19.98 14.05
N GLU A 31 20.00 20.16 15.36
CA GLU A 31 18.96 19.44 16.13
C GLU A 31 17.55 19.76 15.63
N PHE A 32 17.24 21.05 15.41
CA PHE A 32 15.94 21.44 14.84
C PHE A 32 15.72 20.87 13.43
N ALA A 33 16.75 20.91 12.58
CA ALA A 33 16.68 20.35 11.24
C ALA A 33 16.48 18.82 11.28
N PHE A 34 17.15 18.12 12.20
CA PHE A 34 17.02 16.67 12.36
C PHE A 34 15.65 16.29 12.92
N SER A 35 15.13 17.04 13.90
CA SER A 35 13.79 16.86 14.48
C SER A 35 12.68 17.05 13.44
N MET A 36 12.71 18.14 12.67
CA MET A 36 11.74 18.39 11.60
C MET A 36 11.76 17.30 10.53
N LYS A 37 12.95 16.77 10.19
CA LYS A 37 13.08 15.70 9.20
C LYS A 37 12.39 14.40 9.64
N GLY A 38 12.36 14.12 10.96
CA GLY A 38 11.64 12.98 11.53
C GLY A 38 10.11 13.13 11.47
N GLU A 39 9.59 14.33 11.74
CA GLU A 39 8.15 14.62 11.71
C GLU A 39 7.59 14.60 10.28
N VAL A 40 8.35 15.11 9.30
CA VAL A 40 7.96 15.09 7.89
C VAL A 40 7.85 13.66 7.34
N ASN A 41 8.75 12.76 7.74
CA ASN A 41 8.70 11.35 7.31
C ASN A 41 7.49 10.61 7.92
N THR A 42 7.19 10.87 9.20
CA THR A 42 6.06 10.25 9.90
C THR A 42 4.71 10.70 9.33
N THR A 43 4.57 11.99 9.04
CA THR A 43 3.36 12.56 8.42
C THR A 43 3.12 11.98 7.02
N ARG A 44 4.20 11.77 6.25
CA ARG A 44 4.10 11.18 4.92
C ARG A 44 3.63 9.73 4.96
N ASN A 45 4.24 8.90 5.82
CA ASN A 45 3.83 7.50 5.98
C ASN A 45 2.36 7.39 6.40
N PHE A 46 1.91 8.19 7.37
CA PHE A 46 0.52 8.18 7.79
C PHE A 46 -0.45 8.50 6.65
N LYS A 47 -0.10 9.47 5.79
CA LYS A 47 -0.91 9.78 4.60
C LYS A 47 -0.95 8.62 3.61
N GLU A 48 0.20 8.00 3.33
CA GLU A 48 0.30 6.87 2.40
C GLU A 48 -0.45 5.63 2.94
N ASP A 49 -0.40 5.37 4.25
CA ASP A 49 -1.12 4.28 4.91
C ASP A 49 -2.64 4.44 4.79
N ILE A 50 -3.16 5.63 5.08
CA ILE A 50 -4.60 5.92 4.97
C ILE A 50 -5.06 5.80 3.50
N GLN A 51 -4.27 6.32 2.56
CA GLN A 51 -4.57 6.18 1.14
C GLN A 51 -4.63 4.72 0.70
N THR A 52 -3.64 3.92 1.09
CA THR A 52 -3.56 2.49 0.75
C THR A 52 -4.71 1.71 1.39
N TYR A 53 -5.09 2.02 2.64
CA TYR A 53 -6.21 1.38 3.31
C TYR A 53 -7.54 1.62 2.58
N HIS A 54 -7.81 2.87 2.18
CA HIS A 54 -9.02 3.20 1.44
C HIS A 54 -9.01 2.64 0.02
N LEU A 55 -7.84 2.56 -0.62
CA LEU A 55 -7.66 1.92 -1.91
C LEU A 55 -7.98 0.42 -1.84
N ALA A 56 -7.50 -0.27 -0.81
CA ALA A 56 -7.84 -1.67 -0.54
C ALA A 56 -9.35 -1.85 -0.31
N LYS A 57 -9.97 -0.94 0.46
CA LYS A 57 -11.43 -0.95 0.69
C LYS A 57 -12.21 -0.78 -0.62
N ALA A 58 -11.75 0.06 -1.55
CA ALA A 58 -12.35 0.19 -2.87
C ALA A 58 -12.28 -1.13 -3.66
N GLY A 59 -11.16 -1.85 -3.60
CA GLY A 59 -11.02 -3.20 -4.17
C GLY A 59 -12.03 -4.20 -3.62
N ILE A 60 -12.28 -4.19 -2.31
CA ILE A 60 -13.31 -5.02 -1.67
C ILE A 60 -14.70 -4.68 -2.20
N HIS A 61 -15.02 -3.38 -2.33
CA HIS A 61 -16.31 -2.96 -2.87
C HIS A 61 -16.48 -3.31 -4.35
N LEU A 62 -15.42 -3.24 -5.15
CA LEU A 62 -15.43 -3.71 -6.55
C LEU A 62 -15.70 -5.21 -6.63
N ALA A 63 -15.01 -6.00 -5.82
CA ALA A 63 -15.22 -7.45 -5.73
C ALA A 63 -16.65 -7.80 -5.29
N MET A 64 -17.22 -7.06 -4.33
CA MET A 64 -18.59 -7.23 -3.89
C MET A 64 -19.60 -6.86 -4.98
N ALA A 65 -19.37 -5.78 -5.72
CA ALA A 65 -20.21 -5.38 -6.84
C ALA A 65 -20.20 -6.43 -7.95
N GLU A 66 -19.05 -7.08 -8.19
CA GLU A 66 -18.94 -8.19 -9.12
C GLU A 66 -19.79 -9.39 -8.68
N ILE A 67 -19.69 -9.83 -7.42
CA ILE A 67 -20.46 -10.96 -6.88
C ILE A 67 -21.98 -10.69 -6.90
N LEU A 68 -22.40 -9.45 -6.62
CA LEU A 68 -23.81 -9.05 -6.59
C LEU A 68 -24.39 -8.79 -7.98
N SER A 69 -23.55 -8.70 -9.02
CA SER A 69 -24.03 -8.41 -10.36
C SER A 69 -24.84 -9.58 -10.93
N PRO A 70 -25.94 -9.30 -11.66
CA PRO A 70 -26.80 -10.34 -12.19
C PRO A 70 -26.05 -11.14 -13.26
N SER A 71 -25.79 -12.41 -12.98
CA SER A 71 -25.10 -13.33 -13.87
C SER A 71 -25.93 -14.59 -14.08
N SER A 72 -25.69 -15.27 -15.21
CA SER A 72 -26.33 -16.56 -15.50
C SER A 72 -25.84 -17.66 -14.55
N PHE A 73 -24.54 -17.65 -14.27
CA PHE A 73 -23.88 -18.63 -13.42
C PHE A 73 -22.62 -18.03 -12.78
N HIS A 74 -22.25 -18.59 -11.63
CA HIS A 74 -20.96 -18.40 -11.00
C HIS A 74 -20.18 -19.71 -11.11
N ALA A 75 -18.98 -19.67 -11.67
CA ALA A 75 -18.10 -20.82 -11.75
C ALA A 75 -16.68 -20.44 -11.35
N LEU A 76 -15.89 -21.39 -10.85
CA LEU A 76 -14.45 -21.18 -10.66
C LEU A 76 -13.70 -21.62 -11.92
N HIS A 77 -12.88 -20.71 -12.44
CA HIS A 77 -11.90 -20.97 -13.48
C HIS A 77 -10.50 -21.09 -12.86
N ARG A 78 -9.65 -21.97 -13.41
CA ARG A 78 -8.35 -22.28 -12.81
C ARG A 78 -7.37 -21.10 -12.85
N ASP A 79 -7.43 -20.31 -13.91
CA ASP A 79 -6.47 -19.21 -14.14
C ASP A 79 -7.03 -17.83 -13.72
N PHE A 80 -8.35 -17.65 -13.81
CA PHE A 80 -9.01 -16.35 -13.59
C PHE A 80 -9.83 -16.29 -12.28
N GLY A 81 -9.86 -17.38 -11.51
CA GLY A 81 -10.65 -17.49 -10.29
C GLY A 81 -12.15 -17.50 -10.60
N LEU A 82 -12.96 -16.86 -9.75
CA LEU A 82 -14.40 -16.77 -9.97
C LEU A 82 -14.71 -16.12 -11.34
N ILE A 83 -15.60 -16.69 -12.15
CA ILE A 83 -16.06 -16.16 -13.44
C ILE A 83 -17.59 -16.06 -13.43
N LEU A 84 -18.10 -15.02 -14.09
CA LEU A 84 -19.54 -14.75 -14.21
C LEU A 84 -20.01 -15.05 -15.62
N GLY A 85 -21.06 -15.86 -15.75
CA GLY A 85 -21.79 -16.05 -16.99
C GLY A 85 -22.42 -14.75 -17.47
N ALA A 86 -22.46 -14.55 -18.80
CA ALA A 86 -23.14 -13.39 -19.39
C ALA A 86 -24.58 -13.26 -18.85
N PRO A 87 -25.10 -12.04 -18.60
CA PRO A 87 -26.41 -11.85 -18.01
C PRO A 87 -27.51 -12.43 -18.92
N ILE A 88 -28.38 -13.28 -18.37
CA ILE A 88 -29.55 -13.79 -19.10
C ILE A 88 -30.65 -12.72 -19.05
N LYS A 89 -30.62 -11.71 -19.93
CA LYS A 89 -31.84 -10.98 -20.31
C LYS A 89 -31.75 -10.54 -21.77
N GLY A 90 -32.76 -10.93 -22.56
CA GLY A 90 -32.86 -10.57 -23.96
C GLY A 90 -32.88 -9.06 -24.15
N SER A 91 -31.83 -8.52 -24.77
CA SER A 91 -31.83 -7.35 -25.66
C SER A 91 -30.41 -7.15 -26.18
N GLU A 92 -30.23 -7.50 -27.46
CA GLU A 92 -29.64 -6.62 -28.48
C GLU A 92 -28.44 -5.77 -28.06
N GLY A 93 -27.26 -6.37 -28.18
CA GLY A 93 -26.00 -5.66 -28.38
C GLY A 93 -25.06 -6.63 -29.09
N GLU A 94 -24.69 -6.33 -30.33
CA GLU A 94 -23.86 -7.21 -31.16
C GLU A 94 -22.56 -7.59 -30.44
N PRO A 95 -22.14 -8.87 -30.51
CA PRO A 95 -20.86 -9.29 -29.98
C PRO A 95 -19.76 -8.69 -30.84
N THR A 96 -19.00 -7.74 -30.30
CA THR A 96 -17.78 -7.27 -30.96
C THR A 96 -16.76 -8.41 -30.93
N ASP A 97 -16.34 -8.76 -32.13
CA ASP A 97 -15.46 -9.85 -32.54
C ASP A 97 -14.15 -9.90 -31.74
N SER A 98 -14.02 -10.83 -30.78
CA SER A 98 -12.71 -11.43 -30.40
C SER A 98 -12.72 -12.55 -29.36
N ASP A 99 -13.81 -12.89 -28.65
CA ASP A 99 -13.81 -14.16 -27.89
C ASP A 99 -15.20 -14.71 -27.58
N LYS A 100 -15.52 -15.87 -28.16
CA LYS A 100 -16.75 -16.64 -27.91
C LYS A 100 -16.69 -17.38 -26.57
N THR A 101 -16.42 -16.68 -25.48
CA THR A 101 -16.47 -17.27 -24.15
C THR A 101 -17.86 -17.09 -23.56
N ALA A 102 -18.42 -18.15 -22.97
CA ALA A 102 -19.74 -18.13 -22.32
C ALA A 102 -19.77 -17.28 -21.02
N TYR A 103 -18.65 -16.66 -20.67
CA TYR A 103 -18.41 -15.94 -19.43
C TYR A 103 -17.66 -14.63 -19.69
N ARG A 104 -17.88 -13.65 -18.81
CA ARG A 104 -17.15 -12.38 -18.84
C ARG A 104 -15.77 -12.58 -18.23
N SER A 105 -14.71 -12.35 -19.00
CA SER A 105 -13.34 -12.31 -18.48
C SER A 105 -13.20 -11.16 -17.48
N PRO A 106 -12.81 -11.42 -16.22
CA PRO A 106 -12.78 -10.38 -15.22
C PRO A 106 -11.45 -9.60 -15.28
N THR A 107 -11.52 -8.30 -15.52
CA THR A 107 -10.35 -7.40 -15.45
C THR A 107 -10.10 -7.02 -13.99
N ARG A 108 -9.34 -7.85 -13.27
CA ARG A 108 -9.03 -7.65 -11.83
C ARG A 108 -7.57 -7.25 -11.52
N GLN A 109 -6.76 -7.11 -12.57
CA GLN A 109 -5.35 -6.75 -12.46
C GLN A 109 -5.15 -5.28 -12.83
N GLU A 110 -4.31 -4.60 -12.06
CA GLU A 110 -3.83 -3.24 -12.35
C GLU A 110 -4.94 -2.21 -12.66
N ILE A 111 -6.05 -2.27 -11.92
CA ILE A 111 -7.13 -1.28 -12.07
C ILE A 111 -6.62 0.05 -11.51
N GLN A 112 -6.48 1.04 -12.38
CA GLN A 112 -6.11 2.39 -11.97
C GLN A 112 -7.27 3.04 -11.21
N PHE A 113 -7.04 3.41 -9.95
CA PHE A 113 -8.04 4.04 -9.11
C PHE A 113 -7.41 5.17 -8.28
N GLY A 114 -7.65 6.41 -8.71
CA GLY A 114 -7.06 7.58 -8.08
C GLY A 114 -5.53 7.58 -8.19
N PRO A 115 -4.78 7.71 -7.08
CA PRO A 115 -3.31 7.77 -7.10
C PRO A 115 -2.62 6.39 -7.13
N GLY A 116 -3.36 5.29 -7.13
CA GLY A 116 -2.79 3.95 -7.01
C GLY A 116 -3.43 2.92 -7.94
N VAL A 117 -2.89 1.70 -7.88
CA VAL A 117 -3.37 0.53 -8.62
C VAL A 117 -3.98 -0.48 -7.66
N ILE A 118 -5.12 -1.04 -8.04
CA ILE A 118 -5.81 -2.08 -7.30
C ILE A 118 -5.68 -3.39 -8.06
N THR A 119 -5.27 -4.43 -7.36
CA THR A 119 -5.35 -5.82 -7.83
C THR A 119 -6.08 -6.64 -6.77
N TYR A 120 -7.04 -7.45 -7.19
CA TYR A 120 -7.76 -8.34 -6.28
C TYR A 120 -8.05 -9.70 -6.92
N SER A 121 -8.17 -10.73 -6.07
CA SER A 121 -8.54 -12.09 -6.47
C SER A 121 -9.78 -12.52 -5.68
N LEU A 122 -10.60 -13.35 -6.30
CA LEU A 122 -11.80 -13.94 -5.71
C LEU A 122 -11.64 -15.46 -5.70
N GLU A 123 -11.62 -16.02 -4.50
CA GLU A 123 -11.53 -17.45 -4.25
C GLU A 123 -12.71 -17.91 -3.39
N ASP A 124 -13.18 -19.14 -3.63
CA ASP A 124 -14.18 -19.76 -2.78
C ASP A 124 -13.52 -20.43 -1.58
N GLU A 125 -13.70 -19.86 -0.39
CA GLU A 125 -13.20 -20.43 0.87
C GLU A 125 -13.85 -21.78 1.20
N ASN A 126 -15.05 -22.07 0.68
CA ASN A 126 -15.73 -23.34 0.93
C ASN A 126 -15.13 -24.51 0.12
N SER A 127 -14.20 -24.22 -0.79
CA SER A 127 -13.35 -25.24 -1.43
C SER A 127 -12.30 -25.84 -0.48
N LYS A 128 -12.04 -25.18 0.66
CA LYS A 128 -11.06 -25.59 1.67
C LYS A 128 -11.73 -26.40 2.79
N ILE A 129 -10.94 -27.20 3.51
CA ILE A 129 -11.43 -28.00 4.63
C ILE A 129 -11.65 -27.07 5.84
N PRO A 130 -12.88 -26.98 6.40
CA PRO A 130 -13.18 -26.06 7.48
C PRO A 130 -12.60 -26.56 8.81
N ILE A 131 -11.49 -25.97 9.25
CA ILE A 131 -10.78 -26.37 10.49
C ILE A 131 -11.71 -26.30 11.72
N ASN A 132 -12.61 -25.30 11.76
CA ASN A 132 -13.51 -25.08 12.89
C ASN A 132 -14.66 -26.10 13.01
N LYS A 133 -14.97 -26.86 11.96
CA LYS A 133 -16.09 -27.83 11.94
C LYS A 133 -15.63 -29.28 11.76
N THR A 134 -14.35 -29.49 11.47
CA THR A 134 -13.84 -30.78 11.04
C THR A 134 -13.44 -31.65 12.23
N THR A 135 -13.80 -32.94 12.19
CA THR A 135 -13.42 -33.93 13.22
C THR A 135 -11.91 -34.21 13.18
N ARG A 136 -11.29 -34.46 14.34
CA ARG A 136 -9.86 -34.81 14.46
C ARG A 136 -9.41 -35.91 13.49
N ASN A 137 -10.25 -36.92 13.23
CA ASN A 137 -9.93 -38.01 12.30
C ASN A 137 -9.64 -37.50 10.88
N ILE A 138 -10.44 -36.57 10.38
CA ILE A 138 -10.27 -35.98 9.04
C ILE A 138 -9.03 -35.10 9.00
N LEU A 139 -8.79 -34.31 10.06
CA LEU A 139 -7.56 -33.49 10.19
C LEU A 139 -6.29 -34.35 10.17
N VAL A 140 -6.27 -35.46 10.92
CA VAL A 140 -5.14 -36.39 10.94
C VAL A 140 -4.95 -37.03 9.57
N LYS A 141 -6.04 -37.40 8.88
CA LYS A 141 -5.98 -37.96 7.53
C LYS A 141 -5.32 -36.99 6.55
N VAL A 142 -5.67 -35.72 6.57
CA VAL A 142 -5.10 -34.68 5.69
C VAL A 142 -3.62 -34.42 5.97
N LEU A 143 -3.18 -34.53 7.24
CA LEU A 143 -1.79 -34.27 7.64
C LEU A 143 -0.85 -35.46 7.47
N THR A 144 -1.37 -36.68 7.38
CA THR A 144 -0.58 -37.93 7.29
C THR A 144 -0.52 -38.47 5.86
N THR A 145 -1.17 -37.79 4.90
CA THR A 145 -1.05 -38.09 3.46
C THR A 145 0.18 -37.39 2.92
#